data_AF-A0A0S8HEF2-F1
#
_entry.id   AF-A0A0S8HEF2-F1
#
_cell.length_a   1.000
_cell.length_b   1.000
_cell.length_c   1.000
_cell.angle_alpha   90.00
_cell.angle_beta   90.00
_cell.angle_gamma   90.00
#
_symmetry.space_group_name_H-M   'P 1'
#
loop_
_entity.id
_entity.type
_entity.pdbx_description
1 polymer ?
#
loop_
_entity_poly.entity_id
_entity_poly.type
_entity_poly.pdbx_seq_one_letter_code
_entity_poly.pdbx_strand_id
1 'polypeptide(L)'
;IPGQDYPGERLKEAWIKLLFSQFHDILPGSNVPLSVDYQSGKIQEVFEITSMIQSNTYRSIASSINTSGSFKDRVADDQHVDAWAFGAGAGRDANTGDLSSVGYTRNSGNCMVVFNPLSWKQQELVRATLWDYLPGSSTRNMEDLSFIIISSTGEAFPVQYLGPEGSSWAHRYIDMVFPAEVNAFGYNTYLITEGKEKGTNQPVICTKTTDSGYSLQNNYLDVYIDPELGSISKLLNKTSKTNYAVSGNPCASLEYLMEEGGDAWTIGNIQEKIYPLKLKSIEKGLGGPYLASVTSTYSINDSEVKITYLLGYQKSYIELKVDMDWKEMGSVTTGTPMLRIMFPFPFVNSRASYEIPYGSIERDQYQGEEVVALRWANVGGILRDSQQPAGCLVLNDCKYGHSLDNNVLKVTLIRSSFYPDPYPEMGKHTVRLALMPHLQEITTKDFMKLASEFNHSLKVVNTDIHDGGLPAVTENLISIQPDNVILTSIKKAEDDDNLILRLIEAEGIAVSAQVSLNPEVFGKIKKIFETDLLERAVSGSVMINTGNSFSVDIPAYGITTVKIALKKNK
;
A
#
# COMPACT_ATOMS: atom_id res chain seq x y z
N ILE A 1 -5.01 -16.74 19.04
CA ILE A 1 -3.65 -17.01 18.52
C ILE A 1 -3.04 -18.06 19.43
N PRO A 2 -2.32 -19.07 18.92
CA PRO A 2 -1.69 -20.08 19.78
C PRO A 2 -0.82 -19.42 20.86
N GLY A 3 -1.15 -19.65 22.13
CA GLY A 3 -0.32 -19.19 23.26
C GLY A 3 -0.31 -17.69 23.57
N GLN A 4 -1.17 -16.86 22.96
CA GLN A 4 -1.25 -15.42 23.26
C GLN A 4 -2.70 -14.95 23.50
N ASP A 5 -2.87 -14.12 24.53
CA ASP A 5 -4.11 -13.42 24.82
C ASP A 5 -4.34 -12.28 23.82
N TYR A 6 -5.62 -11.96 23.58
CA TYR A 6 -5.98 -10.83 22.74
C TYR A 6 -5.58 -9.51 23.44
N PRO A 7 -4.78 -8.62 22.81
CA PRO A 7 -4.21 -7.44 23.46
C PRO A 7 -5.21 -6.28 23.55
N GLY A 8 -6.40 -6.52 24.10
CA GLY A 8 -7.52 -5.57 24.12
C GLY A 8 -7.19 -4.23 24.77
N GLU A 9 -6.61 -4.24 25.97
CA GLU A 9 -6.26 -3.01 26.69
C GLU A 9 -5.21 -2.16 25.94
N ARG A 10 -4.19 -2.82 25.34
CA ARG A 10 -3.17 -2.12 24.55
C ARG A 10 -3.76 -1.53 23.28
N LEU A 11 -4.63 -2.26 22.59
CA LEU A 11 -5.33 -1.74 21.42
C LEU A 11 -6.23 -0.55 21.79
N LYS A 12 -6.93 -0.62 22.91
CA LYS A 12 -7.76 0.47 23.44
C LYS A 12 -6.91 1.71 23.73
N GLU A 13 -5.76 1.54 24.38
CA GLU A 13 -4.81 2.62 24.63
C GLU A 13 -4.34 3.28 23.33
N ALA A 14 -3.94 2.48 22.33
CA ALA A 14 -3.54 2.99 21.02
C ALA A 14 -4.68 3.73 20.31
N TRP A 15 -5.92 3.21 20.36
CA TRP A 15 -7.09 3.86 19.78
C TRP A 15 -7.40 5.20 20.44
N ILE A 16 -7.32 5.31 21.76
CA ILE A 16 -7.54 6.58 22.47
C ILE A 16 -6.53 7.64 22.02
N LYS A 17 -5.24 7.26 21.90
CA LYS A 17 -4.17 8.15 21.42
C LYS A 17 -4.41 8.60 19.98
N LEU A 18 -4.74 7.64 19.10
CA LEU A 18 -5.02 7.93 17.69
C LEU A 18 -6.24 8.86 17.53
N LEU A 19 -7.35 8.57 18.22
CA LEU A 19 -8.56 9.39 18.17
C LEU A 19 -8.30 10.81 18.74
N PHE A 20 -7.41 10.94 19.73
CA PHE A 20 -7.01 12.26 20.22
C PHE A 20 -6.24 13.07 19.17
N SER A 21 -5.46 12.42 18.30
CA SER A 21 -4.82 13.07 17.15
C SER A 21 -5.78 13.39 15.99
N GLN A 22 -7.03 12.91 16.05
CA GLN A 22 -8.05 13.12 15.02
C GLN A 22 -9.03 14.27 15.30
N PHE A 23 -8.79 15.07 16.35
CA PHE A 23 -9.58 16.28 16.59
C PHE A 23 -9.51 17.24 15.40
N HIS A 24 -10.58 17.97 15.16
CA HIS A 24 -10.75 18.82 13.97
C HIS A 24 -9.76 19.99 13.87
N ASP A 25 -9.15 20.43 14.98
CA ASP A 25 -8.05 21.42 14.91
C ASP A 25 -6.68 20.76 14.73
N ILE A 26 -6.58 19.45 14.99
CA ILE A 26 -5.33 18.69 14.97
C ILE A 26 -5.10 18.06 13.61
N LEU A 27 -6.03 17.21 13.19
CA LEU A 27 -5.88 16.41 11.98
C LEU A 27 -5.72 17.26 10.71
N PRO A 28 -6.43 18.39 10.54
CA PRO A 28 -6.21 19.28 9.40
C PRO A 28 -4.95 20.14 9.48
N GLY A 29 -4.20 20.08 10.60
CA GLY A 29 -2.98 20.89 10.77
C GLY A 29 -3.22 22.35 11.16
N SER A 30 -4.43 22.72 11.58
CA SER A 30 -4.79 24.10 11.94
C SER A 30 -4.48 24.44 13.41
N ASN A 31 -3.26 24.12 13.87
CA ASN A 31 -2.85 24.25 15.26
C ASN A 31 -1.40 24.75 15.40
N VAL A 32 -1.06 25.20 16.62
CA VAL A 32 0.29 25.72 16.92
C VAL A 32 1.34 24.60 16.90
N PRO A 33 2.64 24.90 16.67
CA PRO A 33 3.70 23.90 16.55
C PRO A 33 3.77 22.91 17.72
N LEU A 34 3.56 23.40 18.95
CA LEU A 34 3.57 22.57 20.17
C LEU A 34 2.51 21.47 20.15
N SER A 35 1.36 21.73 19.52
CA SER A 35 0.33 20.72 19.34
C SER A 35 0.80 19.67 18.35
N VAL A 36 1.39 20.05 17.21
CA VAL A 36 1.98 19.11 16.25
C VAL A 36 3.02 18.20 16.92
N ASP A 37 3.97 18.77 17.65
CA ASP A 37 5.03 18.01 18.36
C ASP A 37 4.46 16.98 19.34
N TYR A 38 3.50 17.40 20.17
CA TYR A 38 2.84 16.51 21.13
C TYR A 38 2.12 15.36 20.42
N GLN A 39 1.45 15.66 19.30
CA GLN A 39 0.69 14.68 18.55
C GLN A 39 1.60 13.72 17.78
N SER A 40 2.71 14.20 17.22
CA SER A 40 3.75 13.32 16.66
C SER A 40 4.26 12.32 17.70
N GLY A 41 4.47 12.74 18.95
CA GLY A 41 4.81 11.83 20.06
C GLY A 41 3.72 10.79 20.33
N LYS A 42 2.45 11.18 20.32
CA LYS A 42 1.32 10.24 20.51
C LYS A 42 1.19 9.23 19.37
N ILE A 43 1.39 9.67 18.13
CA ILE A 43 1.39 8.78 16.97
C ILE A 43 2.56 7.80 17.02
N GLN A 44 3.74 8.21 17.49
CA GLN A 44 4.86 7.30 17.73
C GLN A 44 4.52 6.21 18.77
N GLU A 45 3.86 6.57 19.88
CA GLU A 45 3.37 5.59 20.86
C GLU A 45 2.35 4.61 20.24
N VAL A 46 1.48 5.08 19.35
CA VAL A 46 0.53 4.22 18.61
C VAL A 46 1.26 3.23 17.71
N PHE A 47 2.26 3.68 16.95
CA PHE A 47 3.08 2.80 16.12
C PHE A 47 3.82 1.77 16.97
N GLU A 48 4.41 2.18 18.09
CA GLU A 48 5.11 1.27 19.00
C GLU A 48 4.17 0.15 19.50
N ILE A 49 2.99 0.51 19.99
CA ILE A 49 2.00 -0.46 20.48
C ILE A 49 1.57 -1.42 19.35
N THR A 50 1.20 -0.88 18.20
CA THR A 50 0.64 -1.67 17.10
C THR A 50 1.70 -2.55 16.43
N SER A 51 2.90 -2.05 16.17
CA SER A 51 4.01 -2.83 15.62
C SER A 51 4.42 -3.97 16.56
N MET A 52 4.49 -3.73 17.88
CA MET A 52 4.75 -4.81 18.85
C MET A 52 3.67 -5.90 18.81
N ILE A 53 2.39 -5.51 18.80
CA ILE A 53 1.28 -6.46 18.72
C ILE A 53 1.36 -7.28 17.43
N GLN A 54 1.59 -6.62 16.30
CA GLN A 54 1.70 -7.28 14.99
C GLN A 54 2.90 -8.23 14.95
N SER A 55 4.10 -7.78 15.32
CA SER A 55 5.31 -8.62 15.31
C SER A 55 5.14 -9.86 16.20
N ASN A 56 4.63 -9.71 17.41
CA ASN A 56 4.41 -10.84 18.32
C ASN A 56 3.35 -11.80 17.79
N THR A 57 2.28 -11.28 17.19
CA THR A 57 1.20 -12.08 16.61
C THR A 57 1.70 -12.88 15.41
N TYR A 58 2.34 -12.23 14.44
CA TYR A 58 2.84 -12.89 13.24
C TYR A 58 3.91 -13.93 13.56
N ARG A 59 4.85 -13.64 14.48
CA ARG A 59 5.86 -14.62 14.92
C ARG A 59 5.25 -15.81 15.64
N SER A 60 4.24 -15.60 16.47
CA SER A 60 3.52 -16.68 17.17
C SER A 60 2.74 -17.58 16.20
N ILE A 61 2.14 -17.01 15.16
CA ILE A 61 1.53 -17.79 14.08
C ILE A 61 2.62 -18.54 13.32
N ALA A 62 3.69 -17.86 12.91
CA ALA A 62 4.81 -18.44 12.17
C ALA A 62 5.43 -19.66 12.88
N SER A 63 5.69 -19.56 14.19
CA SER A 63 6.24 -20.65 14.99
C SER A 63 5.30 -21.85 15.15
N SER A 64 4.02 -21.70 14.80
CA SER A 64 3.01 -22.76 14.86
C SER A 64 2.81 -23.46 13.51
N ILE A 65 3.41 -22.95 12.43
CA ILE A 65 3.30 -23.50 11.07
C ILE A 65 4.21 -24.71 10.89
N ASN A 66 3.72 -25.75 10.24
CA ASN A 66 4.57 -26.86 9.78
C ASN A 66 5.30 -26.44 8.50
N THR A 67 6.54 -26.01 8.63
CA THR A 67 7.43 -25.67 7.50
C THR A 67 8.31 -26.85 7.08
N SER A 68 8.54 -27.82 7.97
CA SER A 68 9.35 -29.01 7.68
C SER A 68 8.76 -29.83 6.53
N GLY A 69 7.43 -30.00 6.50
CA GLY A 69 6.74 -30.79 5.48
C GLY A 69 6.94 -30.27 4.05
N SER A 70 7.19 -28.96 3.88
CA SER A 70 7.40 -28.34 2.57
C SER A 70 8.87 -28.18 2.19
N PHE A 71 9.75 -27.96 3.19
CA PHE A 71 11.11 -27.44 2.93
C PHE A 71 12.25 -28.29 3.48
N LYS A 72 12.01 -29.25 4.37
CA LYS A 72 13.09 -30.00 5.04
C LYS A 72 14.07 -30.67 4.06
N ASP A 73 13.56 -31.23 2.98
CA ASP A 73 14.36 -31.92 1.96
C ASP A 73 14.99 -30.98 0.91
N ARG A 74 14.74 -29.66 1.03
CA ARG A 74 15.20 -28.64 0.07
C ARG A 74 16.38 -27.82 0.59
N VAL A 75 16.83 -28.09 1.82
CA VAL A 75 17.90 -27.34 2.48
C VAL A 75 18.96 -28.32 2.94
N ALA A 76 20.23 -27.99 2.70
CA ALA A 76 21.33 -28.77 3.21
C ALA A 76 21.54 -28.43 4.69
N ASP A 77 21.63 -29.47 5.53
CA ASP A 77 22.14 -29.37 6.90
C ASP A 77 23.67 -29.38 6.84
N ASP A 78 24.25 -28.26 6.42
CA ASP A 78 25.69 -28.14 6.26
C ASP A 78 26.24 -26.98 7.11
N GLN A 79 27.15 -27.31 8.02
CA GLN A 79 27.86 -26.38 8.89
C GLN A 79 28.98 -25.62 8.16
N HIS A 80 29.18 -25.88 6.85
CA HIS A 80 30.25 -25.33 6.02
C HIS A 80 29.77 -24.48 4.84
N VAL A 81 28.46 -24.24 4.70
CA VAL A 81 27.92 -23.31 3.68
C VAL A 81 27.85 -21.91 4.27
N ASP A 82 28.13 -20.88 3.46
CA ASP A 82 27.85 -19.50 3.86
C ASP A 82 26.38 -19.39 4.26
N ALA A 83 26.12 -19.21 5.54
CA ALA A 83 24.77 -19.01 6.03
C ALA A 83 24.34 -17.57 5.75
N TRP A 84 23.08 -17.42 5.34
CA TRP A 84 22.46 -16.14 5.10
C TRP A 84 21.36 -15.93 6.13
N ALA A 85 21.17 -14.70 6.59
CA ALA A 85 20.16 -14.34 7.58
C ALA A 85 19.09 -13.46 6.93
N PHE A 86 17.84 -13.90 6.95
CA PHE A 86 16.73 -13.12 6.42
C PHE A 86 16.22 -12.08 7.44
N GLY A 87 15.88 -10.88 6.97
CA GLY A 87 15.25 -9.84 7.79
C GLY A 87 15.77 -8.46 7.42
N ALA A 88 15.06 -7.40 7.80
CA ALA A 88 15.54 -6.03 7.58
C ALA A 88 16.61 -5.62 8.62
N GLY A 89 16.78 -6.39 9.70
CA GLY A 89 17.55 -5.97 10.87
C GLY A 89 16.65 -5.30 11.91
N ALA A 90 17.13 -5.23 13.16
CA ALA A 90 16.35 -4.65 14.24
C ALA A 90 16.10 -3.16 13.99
N GLY A 91 14.83 -2.74 14.00
CA GLY A 91 14.40 -1.35 13.79
C GLY A 91 14.38 -0.86 12.34
N ARG A 92 14.89 -1.60 11.34
CA ARG A 92 14.80 -1.20 9.93
C ARG A 92 13.34 -1.26 9.47
N ASP A 93 12.90 -0.22 8.77
CA ASP A 93 11.53 0.02 8.27
C ASP A 93 10.43 0.16 9.35
N ALA A 94 10.79 0.06 10.64
CA ALA A 94 9.84 0.24 11.75
C ALA A 94 9.31 1.68 11.85
N ASN A 95 10.11 2.66 11.43
CA ASN A 95 9.74 4.07 11.40
C ASN A 95 8.68 4.40 10.33
N THR A 96 8.52 3.53 9.32
CA THR A 96 7.46 3.63 8.32
C THR A 96 6.27 2.71 8.63
N GLY A 97 6.21 2.15 9.84
CA GLY A 97 5.14 1.26 10.29
C GLY A 97 5.24 -0.17 9.76
N ASP A 98 6.33 -0.53 9.07
CA ASP A 98 6.59 -1.91 8.66
C ASP A 98 7.16 -2.74 9.81
N LEU A 99 7.11 -4.06 9.65
CA LEU A 99 7.55 -4.99 10.69
C LEU A 99 9.06 -5.06 10.74
N SER A 100 9.63 -4.75 11.91
CA SER A 100 11.02 -5.10 12.16
C SER A 100 11.16 -6.63 12.17
N SER A 101 11.91 -7.13 11.18
CA SER A 101 12.20 -8.54 10.99
C SER A 101 13.68 -8.79 11.19
N VAL A 102 14.01 -9.72 12.07
CA VAL A 102 15.36 -10.29 12.22
C VAL A 102 15.18 -11.80 12.27
N GLY A 103 15.85 -12.48 11.36
CA GLY A 103 15.92 -13.93 11.30
C GLY A 103 17.36 -14.38 11.43
N TYR A 104 17.57 -15.50 12.09
CA TYR A 104 18.87 -16.14 12.22
C TYR A 104 18.69 -17.62 11.91
N THR A 105 18.93 -18.02 10.66
CA THR A 105 18.94 -19.43 10.30
C THR A 105 20.38 -19.86 9.97
N ARG A 106 20.76 -21.07 10.41
CA ARG A 106 22.12 -21.62 10.23
C ARG A 106 22.26 -22.58 9.05
N ASN A 107 21.15 -22.91 8.41
CA ASN A 107 21.04 -23.84 7.29
C ASN A 107 21.12 -23.10 5.95
N SER A 108 21.28 -23.84 4.85
CA SER A 108 21.51 -23.26 3.52
C SER A 108 20.32 -22.49 2.91
N GLY A 109 19.27 -22.22 3.69
CA GLY A 109 18.05 -21.56 3.24
C GLY A 109 17.27 -20.95 4.41
N ASN A 110 16.53 -19.87 4.13
CA ASN A 110 15.73 -19.17 5.13
C ASN A 110 14.25 -19.31 4.78
N CYS A 111 13.43 -19.70 5.76
CA CYS A 111 11.99 -19.73 5.58
C CYS A 111 11.39 -18.36 5.95
N MET A 112 10.34 -17.97 5.24
CA MET A 112 9.58 -16.77 5.52
C MET A 112 8.09 -17.06 5.37
N VAL A 113 7.29 -16.36 6.14
CA VAL A 113 5.84 -16.39 6.10
C VAL A 113 5.36 -15.03 5.60
N VAL A 114 4.55 -15.05 4.54
CA VAL A 114 3.96 -13.85 3.95
C VAL A 114 2.47 -13.84 4.28
N PHE A 115 2.01 -12.83 4.99
CA PHE A 115 0.65 -12.65 5.47
C PHE A 115 -0.10 -11.62 4.63
N ASN A 116 -1.35 -11.92 4.31
CA ASN A 116 -2.27 -11.00 3.65
C ASN A 116 -3.25 -10.40 4.68
N PRO A 117 -3.24 -9.08 4.90
CA PRO A 117 -4.14 -8.44 5.84
C PRO A 117 -5.54 -8.16 5.26
N LEU A 118 -5.79 -8.42 3.98
CA LEU A 118 -7.05 -8.09 3.30
C LEU A 118 -7.98 -9.30 3.11
N SER A 119 -9.26 -9.02 2.94
CA SER A 119 -10.32 -10.04 2.83
C SER A 119 -10.46 -10.67 1.44
N TRP A 120 -9.49 -10.47 0.56
CA TRP A 120 -9.42 -11.07 -0.77
C TRP A 120 -7.98 -11.45 -1.07
N LYS A 121 -7.79 -12.34 -2.05
CA LYS A 121 -6.48 -12.80 -2.49
C LYS A 121 -5.65 -11.63 -3.03
N GLN A 122 -4.39 -11.56 -2.62
CA GLN A 122 -3.43 -10.56 -3.11
C GLN A 122 -2.30 -11.22 -3.88
N GLN A 123 -1.87 -10.52 -4.94
CA GLN A 123 -0.65 -10.82 -5.68
C GLN A 123 0.21 -9.55 -5.76
N GLU A 124 1.38 -9.60 -5.16
CA GLU A 124 2.26 -8.44 -4.98
C GLU A 124 3.73 -8.84 -5.12
N LEU A 125 4.59 -7.86 -5.40
CA LEU A 125 6.02 -8.02 -5.21
C LEU A 125 6.35 -7.81 -3.74
N VAL A 126 6.91 -8.84 -3.12
CA VAL A 126 7.36 -8.81 -1.74
C VAL A 126 8.83 -8.39 -1.71
N ARG A 127 9.16 -7.41 -0.86
CA ARG A 127 10.55 -7.03 -0.57
C ARG A 127 11.12 -7.95 0.50
N ALA A 128 12.33 -8.41 0.26
CA ALA A 128 13.13 -9.20 1.17
C ALA A 128 14.51 -8.58 1.31
N THR A 129 15.07 -8.62 2.52
CA THR A 129 16.46 -8.30 2.77
C THR A 129 17.16 -9.54 3.29
N LEU A 130 18.28 -9.88 2.67
CA LEU A 130 19.14 -10.98 3.08
C LEU A 130 20.48 -10.42 3.56
N TRP A 131 20.96 -10.90 4.69
CA TRP A 131 22.21 -10.53 5.33
C TRP A 131 23.20 -11.70 5.34
N ASP A 132 24.49 -11.41 5.49
CA ASP A 132 25.46 -12.43 5.91
C ASP A 132 25.21 -12.85 7.36
N TYR A 133 25.26 -14.16 7.64
CA TYR A 133 25.00 -14.69 8.97
C TYR A 133 26.06 -14.27 10.00
N LEU A 134 27.34 -14.31 9.61
CA LEU A 134 28.46 -13.89 10.44
C LEU A 134 29.34 -12.90 9.65
N PRO A 135 29.72 -11.75 10.23
CA PRO A 135 30.60 -10.79 9.57
C PRO A 135 31.89 -11.45 9.09
N GLY A 136 32.18 -11.35 7.79
CA GLY A 136 33.40 -11.89 7.20
C GLY A 136 33.49 -13.42 7.19
N SER A 137 32.39 -14.15 7.44
CA SER A 137 32.40 -15.62 7.35
C SER A 137 32.44 -16.13 5.91
N SER A 138 31.98 -15.32 4.95
CA SER A 138 32.01 -15.65 3.52
C SER A 138 33.04 -14.82 2.78
N THR A 139 33.81 -15.48 1.90
CA THR A 139 34.69 -14.83 0.92
C THR A 139 33.97 -14.49 -0.38
N ARG A 140 32.69 -14.83 -0.53
CA ARG A 140 31.87 -14.58 -1.73
C ARG A 140 31.09 -13.28 -1.55
N ASN A 141 30.91 -12.51 -2.62
CA ASN A 141 30.01 -11.35 -2.61
C ASN A 141 28.58 -11.83 -2.84
N MET A 142 27.60 -11.29 -2.09
CA MET A 142 26.20 -11.65 -2.21
C MET A 142 25.62 -11.28 -3.59
N GLU A 143 26.11 -10.19 -4.19
CA GLU A 143 25.70 -9.73 -5.51
C GLU A 143 26.13 -10.67 -6.65
N ASP A 144 27.17 -11.49 -6.44
CA ASP A 144 27.63 -12.51 -7.40
C ASP A 144 26.83 -13.81 -7.28
N LEU A 145 26.05 -13.97 -6.21
CA LEU A 145 25.23 -15.15 -5.97
C LEU A 145 23.91 -15.05 -6.72
N SER A 146 23.27 -16.19 -6.90
CA SER A 146 21.91 -16.28 -7.43
C SER A 146 21.04 -16.88 -6.35
N PHE A 147 19.96 -16.19 -6.00
CA PHE A 147 18.95 -16.68 -5.08
C PHE A 147 17.67 -17.03 -5.84
N ILE A 148 16.99 -18.05 -5.36
CA ILE A 148 15.65 -18.45 -5.81
C ILE A 148 14.70 -18.46 -4.63
N ILE A 149 13.44 -18.20 -4.91
CA ILE A 149 12.34 -18.34 -3.98
C ILE A 149 11.55 -19.59 -4.34
N ILE A 150 11.30 -20.45 -3.36
CA ILE A 150 10.48 -21.66 -3.53
C ILE A 150 9.25 -21.53 -2.63
N SER A 151 8.05 -21.59 -3.20
CA SER A 151 6.80 -21.57 -2.43
C SER A 151 6.57 -22.90 -1.69
N SER A 152 5.65 -22.90 -0.72
CA SER A 152 5.19 -24.11 -0.04
C SER A 152 4.62 -25.18 -0.98
N THR A 153 4.12 -24.79 -2.15
CA THR A 153 3.60 -25.67 -3.21
C THR A 153 4.71 -26.21 -4.13
N GLY A 154 5.95 -25.75 -3.97
CA GLY A 154 7.12 -26.20 -4.73
C GLY A 154 7.40 -25.42 -6.01
N GLU A 155 6.65 -24.37 -6.29
CA GLU A 155 6.91 -23.45 -7.40
C GLU A 155 8.14 -22.60 -7.08
N ALA A 156 9.04 -22.44 -8.06
CA ALA A 156 10.25 -21.64 -7.91
C ALA A 156 10.16 -20.38 -8.78
N PHE A 157 10.71 -19.27 -8.28
CA PHE A 157 10.87 -18.03 -9.05
C PHE A 157 12.24 -17.39 -8.79
N PRO A 158 12.85 -16.72 -9.78
CA PRO A 158 14.04 -15.92 -9.54
C PRO A 158 13.70 -14.69 -8.67
N VAL A 159 14.72 -14.13 -8.03
CA VAL A 159 14.60 -12.81 -7.38
C VAL A 159 15.07 -11.70 -8.32
N GLN A 160 14.65 -10.48 -8.07
CA GLN A 160 15.29 -9.29 -8.61
C GLN A 160 16.00 -8.53 -7.50
N TYR A 161 17.28 -8.23 -7.68
CA TYR A 161 18.01 -7.33 -6.79
C TYR A 161 17.58 -5.87 -7.00
N LEU A 162 17.40 -5.14 -5.89
CA LEU A 162 16.99 -3.73 -5.89
C LEU A 162 18.18 -2.76 -5.96
N GLY A 163 19.41 -3.26 -5.85
CA GLY A 163 20.62 -2.47 -5.85
C GLY A 163 21.86 -3.34 -5.63
N PRO A 164 23.04 -2.72 -5.56
CA PRO A 164 24.28 -3.41 -5.20
C PRO A 164 24.25 -3.89 -3.75
N GLU A 165 25.23 -4.72 -3.38
CA GLU A 165 25.45 -5.12 -2.00
C GLU A 165 25.67 -3.88 -1.10
N GLY A 166 24.93 -3.82 0.01
CA GLY A 166 25.09 -2.82 1.05
C GLY A 166 25.89 -3.35 2.24
N SER A 167 26.38 -2.46 3.10
CA SER A 167 27.04 -2.82 4.34
C SER A 167 26.56 -1.97 5.51
N SER A 168 26.36 -2.60 6.66
CA SER A 168 25.97 -1.95 7.91
C SER A 168 26.44 -2.78 9.11
N TRP A 169 26.99 -2.14 10.14
CA TRP A 169 27.42 -2.81 11.39
C TRP A 169 28.34 -4.03 11.16
N ALA A 170 29.28 -3.90 10.22
CA ALA A 170 30.19 -4.97 9.77
C ALA A 170 29.52 -6.17 9.07
N HIS A 171 28.20 -6.13 8.89
CA HIS A 171 27.46 -7.07 8.06
C HIS A 171 27.27 -6.53 6.64
N ARG A 172 26.94 -7.44 5.73
CA ARG A 172 26.62 -7.17 4.33
C ARG A 172 25.19 -7.61 4.07
N TYR A 173 24.49 -6.88 3.20
CA TYR A 173 23.12 -7.20 2.86
C TYR A 173 22.80 -6.93 1.40
N ILE A 174 21.77 -7.59 0.91
CA ILE A 174 21.18 -7.31 -0.39
C ILE A 174 19.66 -7.21 -0.24
N ASP A 175 19.09 -6.18 -0.85
CA ASP A 175 17.65 -6.01 -0.96
C ASP A 175 17.18 -6.62 -2.29
N MET A 176 16.09 -7.37 -2.23
CA MET A 176 15.53 -8.07 -3.37
C MET A 176 14.00 -8.05 -3.35
N VAL A 177 13.40 -8.33 -4.49
CA VAL A 177 11.95 -8.53 -4.63
C VAL A 177 11.63 -9.81 -5.38
N PHE A 178 10.48 -10.39 -5.05
CA PHE A 178 9.94 -11.56 -5.73
C PHE A 178 8.40 -11.53 -5.71
N PRO A 179 7.73 -12.17 -6.68
CA PRO A 179 6.27 -12.27 -6.68
C PRO A 179 5.78 -13.20 -5.57
N ALA A 180 4.81 -12.77 -4.78
CA ALA A 180 4.09 -13.59 -3.82
C ALA A 180 2.60 -13.56 -4.08
N GLU A 181 1.94 -14.64 -3.69
CA GLU A 181 0.51 -14.83 -3.83
C GLU A 181 -0.04 -15.42 -2.53
N VAL A 182 -1.00 -14.71 -1.93
CA VAL A 182 -1.53 -15.05 -0.60
C VAL A 182 -3.04 -14.88 -0.57
N ASN A 183 -3.74 -15.91 -0.10
CA ASN A 183 -5.20 -15.94 0.01
C ASN A 183 -5.75 -14.95 1.05
N ALA A 184 -7.06 -14.72 1.01
CA ALA A 184 -7.76 -13.76 1.87
C ALA A 184 -7.52 -14.02 3.37
N PHE A 185 -7.05 -12.98 4.09
CA PHE A 185 -6.62 -13.02 5.50
C PHE A 185 -5.58 -14.09 5.83
N GLY A 186 -5.03 -14.74 4.82
CA GLY A 186 -4.23 -15.93 4.96
C GLY A 186 -2.75 -15.65 5.06
N TYR A 187 -1.98 -16.73 4.97
CA TYR A 187 -0.54 -16.69 4.77
C TYR A 187 -0.08 -17.77 3.80
N ASN A 188 1.09 -17.56 3.21
CA ASN A 188 1.82 -18.55 2.43
C ASN A 188 3.29 -18.54 2.87
N THR A 189 3.92 -19.71 2.88
CA THR A 189 5.32 -19.84 3.25
C THR A 189 6.22 -19.99 2.04
N TYR A 190 7.41 -19.41 2.14
CA TYR A 190 8.41 -19.38 1.09
C TYR A 190 9.78 -19.72 1.68
N LEU A 191 10.63 -20.32 0.86
CA LEU A 191 12.02 -20.61 1.15
C LEU A 191 12.90 -19.79 0.20
N ILE A 192 13.80 -18.99 0.74
CA ILE A 192 14.91 -18.42 -0.03
C ILE A 192 16.13 -19.32 0.12
N THR A 193 16.77 -19.66 -0.99
CA THR A 193 17.99 -20.48 -1.03
C THR A 193 18.88 -20.08 -2.21
N GLU A 194 20.17 -20.38 -2.12
CA GLU A 194 21.08 -20.23 -3.26
C GLU A 194 20.67 -21.18 -4.38
N GLY A 195 20.57 -20.67 -5.59
CA GLY A 195 20.17 -21.44 -6.75
C GLY A 195 20.05 -20.60 -8.00
N LYS A 196 20.09 -21.25 -9.16
CA LYS A 196 19.75 -20.63 -10.44
C LYS A 196 18.48 -21.28 -10.96
N GLU A 197 17.44 -20.47 -11.10
CA GLU A 197 16.31 -20.88 -11.92
C GLU A 197 16.57 -20.49 -13.38
N LYS A 198 16.15 -21.36 -14.30
CA LYS A 198 16.20 -21.07 -15.74
C LYS A 198 14.94 -20.28 -16.12
N GLY A 199 15.00 -18.96 -16.02
CA GLY A 199 13.92 -18.08 -16.48
C GLY A 199 14.46 -16.75 -17.01
N THR A 200 14.41 -16.56 -18.32
CA THR A 200 14.85 -15.33 -19.03
C THR A 200 13.72 -14.34 -19.27
N ASN A 201 12.52 -14.60 -18.74
CA ASN A 201 11.38 -13.73 -19.01
C ASN A 201 11.53 -12.46 -18.18
N GLN A 202 11.70 -11.31 -18.85
CA GLN A 202 11.66 -9.98 -18.25
C GLN A 202 10.27 -9.38 -18.49
N PRO A 203 9.27 -9.72 -17.66
CA PRO A 203 7.90 -9.22 -17.84
C PRO A 203 7.77 -7.71 -17.61
N VAL A 204 8.78 -7.10 -16.99
CA VAL A 204 8.92 -5.66 -16.86
C VAL A 204 10.28 -5.22 -17.36
N ILE A 205 10.30 -4.17 -18.18
CA ILE A 205 11.52 -3.64 -18.79
C ILE A 205 11.59 -2.11 -18.68
N CYS A 206 12.81 -1.58 -18.51
CA CYS A 206 13.13 -0.17 -18.72
C CYS A 206 14.14 -0.01 -19.86
N THR A 207 13.73 0.68 -20.92
CA THR A 207 14.57 0.96 -22.09
C THR A 207 14.82 2.46 -22.23
N LYS A 208 16.07 2.83 -22.52
CA LYS A 208 16.40 4.20 -22.93
C LYS A 208 16.08 4.33 -24.42
N THR A 209 15.33 5.36 -24.79
CA THR A 209 14.89 5.62 -26.17
C THR A 209 15.92 6.46 -26.93
N THR A 210 15.75 6.58 -28.25
CA THR A 210 16.70 7.29 -29.15
C THR A 210 16.76 8.79 -28.90
N ASP A 211 15.69 9.38 -28.40
CA ASP A 211 15.57 10.78 -27.98
C ASP A 211 16.05 11.01 -26.53
N SER A 212 16.69 10.01 -25.92
CA SER A 212 17.17 10.02 -24.52
C SER A 212 16.11 9.98 -23.43
N GLY A 213 14.82 9.85 -23.77
CA GLY A 213 13.77 9.51 -22.82
C GLY A 213 13.88 8.07 -22.29
N TYR A 214 12.91 7.68 -21.46
CA TYR A 214 12.85 6.33 -20.91
C TYR A 214 11.45 5.74 -21.07
N SER A 215 11.38 4.49 -21.53
CA SER A 215 10.14 3.71 -21.60
C SER A 215 10.14 2.61 -20.54
N LEU A 216 9.08 2.57 -19.74
CA LEU A 216 8.77 1.53 -18.77
C LEU A 216 7.62 0.69 -19.32
N GLN A 217 7.80 -0.62 -19.47
CA GLN A 217 6.78 -1.49 -20.04
C GLN A 217 6.56 -2.75 -19.21
N ASN A 218 5.31 -3.16 -19.10
CA ASN A 218 4.91 -4.48 -18.62
C ASN A 218 3.79 -5.05 -19.52
N ASN A 219 3.03 -6.04 -19.04
CA ASN A 219 1.92 -6.63 -19.81
C ASN A 219 0.73 -5.67 -20.01
N TYR A 220 0.55 -4.69 -19.14
CA TYR A 220 -0.61 -3.80 -19.09
C TYR A 220 -0.32 -2.40 -19.60
N LEU A 221 0.86 -1.85 -19.32
CA LEU A 221 1.22 -0.47 -19.59
C LEU A 221 2.50 -0.35 -20.42
N ASP A 222 2.55 0.69 -21.23
CA ASP A 222 3.76 1.25 -21.82
C ASP A 222 3.78 2.77 -21.51
N VAL A 223 4.66 3.13 -20.59
CA VAL A 223 4.81 4.48 -20.05
C VAL A 223 6.09 5.08 -20.59
N TYR A 224 6.04 6.30 -21.12
CA TYR A 224 7.23 7.02 -21.56
C TYR A 224 7.38 8.32 -20.77
N ILE A 225 8.59 8.49 -20.22
CA ILE A 225 9.01 9.66 -19.45
C ILE A 225 9.81 10.58 -20.37
N ASP A 226 9.32 11.81 -20.48
CA ASP A 226 9.89 12.84 -21.34
C ASP A 226 11.27 13.30 -20.80
N PRO A 227 12.31 13.37 -21.64
CA PRO A 227 13.65 13.75 -21.18
C PRO A 227 13.81 15.24 -20.87
N GLU A 228 12.93 16.11 -21.37
CA GLU A 228 12.99 17.57 -21.12
C GLU A 228 12.15 17.96 -19.91
N LEU A 229 10.95 17.38 -19.80
CA LEU A 229 9.99 17.70 -18.74
C LEU A 229 10.09 16.75 -17.54
N GLY A 230 10.62 15.54 -17.73
CA GLY A 230 10.69 14.49 -16.71
C GLY A 230 9.34 13.89 -16.33
N SER A 231 8.26 14.32 -16.98
CA SER A 231 6.87 13.90 -16.75
C SER A 231 6.43 12.79 -17.72
N ILE A 232 5.25 12.21 -17.51
CA ILE A 232 4.70 11.14 -18.36
C ILE A 232 4.06 11.74 -19.61
N SER A 233 4.71 11.63 -20.77
CA SER A 233 4.15 12.07 -22.07
C SER A 233 3.50 10.96 -22.89
N LYS A 234 3.63 9.68 -22.47
CA LYS A 234 2.83 8.55 -22.96
C LYS A 234 2.40 7.67 -21.79
N LEU A 235 1.10 7.36 -21.72
CA LEU A 235 0.53 6.39 -20.80
C LEU A 235 -0.38 5.45 -21.61
N LEU A 236 0.21 4.46 -22.26
CA LEU A 236 -0.51 3.52 -23.12
C LEU A 236 -1.02 2.34 -22.29
N ASN A 237 -2.34 2.18 -22.21
CA ASN A 237 -2.94 0.91 -21.79
C ASN A 237 -2.86 -0.07 -22.96
N LYS A 238 -2.09 -1.15 -22.80
CA LYS A 238 -1.82 -2.14 -23.85
C LYS A 238 -3.00 -3.06 -24.13
N THR A 239 -3.85 -3.30 -23.14
CA THR A 239 -5.08 -4.09 -23.30
C THR A 239 -6.07 -3.36 -24.20
N SER A 240 -6.28 -2.07 -23.95
CA SER A 240 -7.19 -1.25 -24.76
C SER A 240 -6.56 -0.61 -25.99
N LYS A 241 -5.23 -0.57 -26.05
CA LYS A 241 -4.42 0.17 -27.05
C LYS A 241 -4.74 1.67 -27.07
N THR A 242 -5.00 2.25 -25.89
CA THR A 242 -5.38 3.66 -25.74
C THR A 242 -4.30 4.43 -24.97
N ASN A 243 -3.88 5.59 -25.48
CA ASN A 243 -3.00 6.50 -24.77
C ASN A 243 -3.81 7.49 -23.90
N TYR A 244 -3.42 7.63 -22.64
CA TYR A 244 -4.07 8.49 -21.66
C TYR A 244 -3.27 9.75 -21.31
N ALA A 245 -2.11 9.96 -21.95
CA ALA A 245 -1.36 11.21 -21.84
C ALA A 245 -1.86 12.23 -22.88
N VAL A 246 -1.94 13.51 -22.48
CA VAL A 246 -2.33 14.61 -23.37
C VAL A 246 -1.09 15.22 -24.02
N SER A 247 -1.11 15.35 -25.35
CA SER A 247 -0.01 15.97 -26.11
C SER A 247 0.20 17.42 -25.66
N GLY A 248 1.46 17.79 -25.38
CA GLY A 248 1.84 19.11 -24.90
C GLY A 248 1.46 19.42 -23.44
N ASN A 249 0.79 18.49 -22.74
CA ASN A 249 0.43 18.65 -21.33
C ASN A 249 0.59 17.30 -20.60
N PRO A 250 1.82 16.87 -20.28
CA PRO A 250 2.10 15.54 -19.77
C PRO A 250 1.51 15.30 -18.37
N CYS A 251 1.20 14.05 -18.08
CA CYS A 251 0.72 13.59 -16.78
C CYS A 251 1.84 13.61 -15.73
N ALA A 252 1.43 13.71 -14.47
CA ALA A 252 2.34 13.74 -13.33
C ALA A 252 3.32 14.92 -13.36
N SER A 253 2.85 16.08 -13.80
CA SER A 253 3.64 17.30 -13.87
C SER A 253 3.44 18.15 -12.62
N LEU A 254 4.53 18.71 -12.10
CA LEU A 254 4.50 19.54 -10.89
C LEU A 254 4.18 21.00 -11.24
N GLU A 255 3.40 21.67 -10.40
CA GLU A 255 3.24 23.12 -10.38
C GLU A 255 3.58 23.68 -9.00
N TYR A 256 4.36 24.75 -8.97
CA TYR A 256 4.62 25.53 -7.76
C TYR A 256 3.76 26.79 -7.80
N LEU A 257 3.02 27.03 -6.73
CA LEU A 257 2.05 28.09 -6.61
C LEU A 257 2.40 28.98 -5.41
N MET A 258 2.13 30.27 -5.55
CA MET A 258 2.11 31.20 -4.43
C MET A 258 0.67 31.68 -4.22
N GLU A 259 0.13 31.36 -3.05
CA GLU A 259 -1.24 31.67 -2.65
C GLU A 259 -1.28 32.95 -1.80
N GLU A 260 -2.27 33.80 -2.02
CA GLU A 260 -2.58 34.95 -1.16
C GLU A 260 -3.09 34.47 0.21
N GLY A 261 -2.56 35.07 1.28
CA GLY A 261 -2.94 34.70 2.64
C GLY A 261 -2.01 33.66 3.25
N GLY A 262 -2.40 33.16 4.42
CA GLY A 262 -1.50 32.40 5.28
C GLY A 262 -2.16 31.48 6.30
N ASP A 263 -3.48 31.47 6.38
CA ASP A 263 -4.17 30.70 7.40
C ASP A 263 -4.40 29.25 6.96
N ALA A 264 -4.39 28.35 7.94
CA ALA A 264 -4.56 26.92 7.72
C ALA A 264 -6.01 26.51 7.36
N TRP A 265 -6.99 27.41 7.47
CA TRP A 265 -8.42 27.08 7.33
C TRP A 265 -8.96 27.38 5.93
N THR A 266 -8.41 28.37 5.25
CA THR A 266 -8.88 28.84 3.95
C THR A 266 -7.76 28.86 2.94
N ILE A 267 -8.09 28.48 1.70
CA ILE A 267 -7.20 28.60 0.55
C ILE A 267 -7.57 29.89 -0.19
N GLY A 268 -6.65 30.84 -0.23
CA GLY A 268 -6.79 32.10 -0.95
C GLY A 268 -6.52 31.99 -2.45
N ASN A 269 -6.50 33.14 -3.11
CA ASN A 269 -6.28 33.22 -4.55
C ASN A 269 -4.81 32.93 -4.90
N ILE A 270 -4.57 32.27 -6.04
CA ILE A 270 -3.22 32.05 -6.53
C ILE A 270 -2.69 33.32 -7.20
N GLN A 271 -1.61 33.87 -6.66
CA GLN A 271 -0.94 35.09 -7.14
C GLN A 271 0.12 34.77 -8.19
N GLU A 272 0.90 33.71 -7.97
CA GLU A 272 1.96 33.27 -8.88
C GLU A 272 1.86 31.76 -9.14
N LYS A 273 2.24 31.38 -10.37
CA LYS A 273 2.30 29.98 -10.79
C LYS A 273 3.53 29.77 -11.65
N ILE A 274 4.35 28.78 -11.27
CA ILE A 274 5.48 28.29 -12.05
C ILE A 274 5.11 26.92 -12.60
N TYR A 275 4.98 26.83 -13.92
CA TYR A 275 4.68 25.60 -14.64
C TYR A 275 5.16 25.67 -16.10
N PRO A 276 5.82 24.62 -16.64
CA PRO A 276 6.31 23.45 -15.93
C PRO A 276 7.50 23.80 -15.01
N LEU A 277 7.74 22.99 -13.98
CA LEU A 277 8.97 23.12 -13.19
C LEU A 277 10.19 22.69 -14.00
N LYS A 278 11.34 23.33 -13.70
CA LYS A 278 12.61 23.03 -14.36
C LYS A 278 13.13 21.67 -13.91
N LEU A 279 13.29 20.75 -14.87
CA LEU A 279 13.97 19.48 -14.67
C LEU A 279 15.47 19.71 -14.43
N LYS A 280 16.03 19.03 -13.43
CA LYS A 280 17.46 19.04 -13.10
C LYS A 280 18.16 17.80 -13.66
N SER A 281 17.58 16.62 -13.49
CA SER A 281 18.11 15.37 -14.04
C SER A 281 17.01 14.32 -14.20
N ILE A 282 17.27 13.35 -15.08
CA ILE A 282 16.49 12.13 -15.24
C ILE A 282 17.44 10.93 -15.29
N GLU A 283 17.19 9.94 -14.43
CA GLU A 283 18.09 8.81 -14.21
C GLU A 283 17.32 7.49 -14.27
N LYS A 284 17.90 6.51 -14.96
CA LYS A 284 17.39 5.14 -14.93
C LYS A 284 17.68 4.53 -13.56
N GLY A 285 16.65 3.99 -12.92
CA GLY A 285 16.78 3.14 -11.74
C GLY A 285 16.79 1.66 -12.13
N LEU A 286 15.74 0.94 -11.74
CA LEU A 286 15.63 -0.50 -11.93
C LEU A 286 15.28 -0.88 -13.39
N GLY A 287 15.80 -2.02 -13.84
CA GLY A 287 15.65 -2.50 -15.22
C GLY A 287 14.62 -3.61 -15.45
N GLY A 288 14.13 -4.25 -14.39
CA GLY A 288 13.42 -5.55 -14.44
C GLY A 288 14.22 -6.67 -13.75
N PRO A 289 13.73 -7.92 -13.74
CA PRO A 289 12.58 -8.43 -14.51
C PRO A 289 11.19 -8.09 -13.94
N TYR A 290 11.06 -7.77 -12.65
CA TYR A 290 9.78 -7.56 -11.98
C TYR A 290 9.45 -6.11 -11.69
N LEU A 291 10.45 -5.26 -11.49
CA LEU A 291 10.28 -3.86 -11.15
C LEU A 291 11.23 -3.03 -12.01
N ALA A 292 10.69 -1.99 -12.63
CA ALA A 292 11.47 -1.05 -13.43
C ALA A 292 11.19 0.37 -12.94
N SER A 293 12.21 1.24 -12.95
CA SER A 293 12.03 2.60 -12.49
C SER A 293 12.90 3.63 -13.20
N VAL A 294 12.40 4.87 -13.19
CA VAL A 294 13.06 6.09 -13.68
C VAL A 294 12.81 7.18 -12.65
N THR A 295 13.82 8.00 -12.35
CA THR A 295 13.69 9.10 -11.39
C THR A 295 13.94 10.43 -12.08
N SER A 296 12.99 11.35 -11.95
CA SER A 296 13.12 12.75 -12.38
C SER A 296 13.35 13.63 -11.15
N THR A 297 14.36 14.49 -11.20
CA THR A 297 14.69 15.44 -10.12
C THR A 297 14.40 16.86 -10.56
N TYR A 298 13.71 17.63 -9.72
CA TYR A 298 13.33 19.03 -9.94
C TYR A 298 13.90 19.90 -8.82
N SER A 299 14.18 21.17 -9.14
CA SER A 299 14.57 22.18 -8.15
C SER A 299 13.53 23.29 -8.09
N ILE A 300 13.18 23.69 -6.87
CA ILE A 300 12.26 24.79 -6.58
C ILE A 300 12.98 25.65 -5.55
N ASN A 301 13.51 26.81 -5.94
CA ASN A 301 14.34 27.64 -5.05
C ASN A 301 15.41 26.80 -4.32
N ASP A 302 15.28 26.66 -2.99
CA ASP A 302 16.18 25.89 -2.11
C ASP A 302 15.71 24.45 -1.83
N SER A 303 14.54 24.09 -2.35
CA SER A 303 13.91 22.77 -2.26
C SER A 303 14.25 21.86 -3.44
N GLU A 304 14.25 20.55 -3.18
CA GLU A 304 14.43 19.51 -4.19
C GLU A 304 13.26 18.53 -4.14
N VAL A 305 12.74 18.17 -5.32
CA VAL A 305 11.64 17.21 -5.47
C VAL A 305 12.08 16.11 -6.42
N LYS A 306 11.92 14.85 -6.02
CA LYS A 306 12.20 13.67 -6.84
C LYS A 306 10.93 12.90 -7.07
N ILE A 307 10.62 12.60 -8.33
CA ILE A 307 9.55 11.67 -8.69
C ILE A 307 10.21 10.41 -9.22
N THR A 308 10.11 9.31 -8.49
CA THR A 308 10.45 7.98 -8.99
C THR A 308 9.19 7.34 -9.56
N TYR A 309 9.19 7.09 -10.87
CA TYR A 309 8.17 6.32 -11.57
C TYR A 309 8.51 4.84 -11.45
N LEU A 310 7.65 4.03 -10.81
CA LEU A 310 7.84 2.60 -10.63
C LEU A 310 6.77 1.80 -11.35
N LEU A 311 7.18 0.94 -12.29
CA LEU A 311 6.30 -0.01 -12.95
C LEU A 311 6.58 -1.41 -12.45
N GLY A 312 5.57 -2.05 -11.86
CA GLY A 312 5.67 -3.37 -11.26
C GLY A 312 5.12 -4.50 -12.13
N TYR A 313 5.53 -5.71 -11.81
CA TYR A 313 5.04 -6.95 -12.38
C TYR A 313 3.54 -7.10 -12.11
N GLN A 314 2.79 -7.43 -13.17
CA GLN A 314 1.34 -7.58 -13.15
C GLN A 314 0.54 -6.37 -12.60
N LYS A 315 1.11 -5.17 -12.54
CA LYS A 315 0.39 -3.95 -12.15
C LYS A 315 -0.19 -3.24 -13.38
N SER A 316 -1.47 -2.88 -13.31
CA SER A 316 -2.17 -2.08 -14.33
C SER A 316 -2.02 -0.57 -14.12
N TYR A 317 -1.25 -0.16 -13.12
CA TYR A 317 -0.95 1.24 -12.79
C TYR A 317 0.56 1.49 -12.76
N ILE A 318 0.94 2.75 -12.95
CA ILE A 318 2.29 3.25 -12.66
C ILE A 318 2.27 3.91 -11.28
N GLU A 319 3.21 3.55 -10.41
CA GLU A 319 3.39 4.20 -9.11
C GLU A 319 4.34 5.40 -9.25
N LEU A 320 4.06 6.45 -8.49
CA LEU A 320 4.86 7.67 -8.37
C LEU A 320 5.22 7.85 -6.91
N LYS A 321 6.49 7.64 -6.58
CA LYS A 321 7.03 8.00 -5.27
C LYS A 321 7.62 9.40 -5.37
N VAL A 322 7.01 10.35 -4.65
CA VAL A 322 7.44 11.74 -4.61
C VAL A 322 8.17 12.00 -3.30
N ASP A 323 9.50 12.10 -3.38
CA ASP A 323 10.35 12.47 -2.25
C ASP A 323 10.69 13.97 -2.33
N MET A 324 10.46 14.71 -1.25
CA MET A 324 10.64 16.16 -1.19
C MET A 324 11.54 16.53 -0.02
N ASP A 325 12.59 17.32 -0.26
CA ASP A 325 13.30 18.08 0.77
C ASP A 325 12.80 19.54 0.68
N TRP A 326 11.75 19.83 1.45
CA TRP A 326 10.98 21.06 1.36
C TRP A 326 11.48 22.11 2.36
N LYS A 327 11.81 23.29 1.85
CA LYS A 327 12.37 24.42 2.62
C LYS A 327 11.63 25.73 2.38
N GLU A 328 10.59 25.73 1.55
CA GLU A 328 9.83 26.93 1.23
C GLU A 328 8.92 27.31 2.40
N MET A 329 8.96 28.58 2.79
CA MET A 329 8.15 29.15 3.86
C MET A 329 7.30 30.28 3.33
N GLY A 330 6.06 30.36 3.83
CA GLY A 330 5.19 31.48 3.55
C GLY A 330 5.41 32.66 4.50
N SER A 331 4.89 33.81 4.11
CA SER A 331 4.85 35.01 4.96
C SER A 331 3.71 35.93 4.54
N VAL A 332 3.36 36.89 5.39
CA VAL A 332 2.34 37.91 5.05
C VAL A 332 2.70 38.68 3.77
N THR A 333 3.99 38.83 3.47
CA THR A 333 4.46 39.58 2.30
C THR A 333 4.59 38.75 1.03
N THR A 334 4.87 37.45 1.17
CA THR A 334 5.13 36.57 0.02
C THR A 334 3.93 35.71 -0.33
N GLY A 335 3.01 35.46 0.61
CA GLY A 335 1.95 34.47 0.47
C GLY A 335 2.36 33.09 0.99
N THR A 336 1.56 32.08 0.68
CA THR A 336 1.71 30.68 1.07
C THR A 336 2.22 29.84 -0.11
N PRO A 337 3.41 29.23 -0.02
CA PRO A 337 3.91 28.37 -1.08
C PRO A 337 3.18 27.03 -1.06
N MET A 338 2.83 26.55 -2.24
CA MET A 338 2.08 25.32 -2.43
C MET A 338 2.65 24.54 -3.62
N LEU A 339 2.80 23.23 -3.44
CA LEU A 339 3.22 22.30 -4.47
C LEU A 339 2.06 21.36 -4.82
N ARG A 340 1.69 21.30 -6.09
CA ARG A 340 0.70 20.35 -6.60
C ARG A 340 1.28 19.49 -7.70
N ILE A 341 0.72 18.30 -7.86
CA ILE A 341 0.94 17.43 -9.02
C ILE A 341 -0.34 17.35 -9.86
N MET A 342 -0.18 17.43 -11.18
CA MET A 342 -1.28 17.50 -12.14
C MET A 342 -1.34 16.27 -13.03
N PHE A 343 -2.57 15.83 -13.32
CA PHE A 343 -2.90 14.72 -14.20
C PHE A 343 -3.91 15.17 -15.26
N PRO A 344 -3.44 15.71 -16.40
CA PRO A 344 -4.29 16.03 -17.55
C PRO A 344 -4.73 14.75 -18.28
N PHE A 345 -6.02 14.57 -18.51
CA PHE A 345 -6.56 13.39 -19.21
C PHE A 345 -7.18 13.74 -20.56
N PRO A 346 -7.13 12.85 -21.57
CA PRO A 346 -7.68 13.11 -22.91
C PRO A 346 -9.21 12.97 -22.98
N PHE A 347 -9.90 13.44 -21.95
CA PHE A 347 -11.34 13.32 -21.81
C PHE A 347 -12.06 14.62 -22.19
N VAL A 348 -13.30 14.47 -22.65
CA VAL A 348 -14.34 15.50 -22.64
C VAL A 348 -15.44 15.08 -21.66
N ASN A 349 -16.20 16.07 -21.19
CA ASN A 349 -17.29 15.87 -20.21
C ASN A 349 -16.81 15.14 -18.95
N SER A 350 -15.61 15.49 -18.47
CA SER A 350 -15.01 14.81 -17.33
C SER A 350 -15.88 14.92 -16.07
N ARG A 351 -15.89 13.88 -15.25
CA ARG A 351 -16.52 13.84 -13.93
C ARG A 351 -15.57 13.17 -12.96
N ALA A 352 -15.53 13.64 -11.72
CA ALA A 352 -14.70 13.02 -10.70
C ALA A 352 -15.56 12.40 -9.60
N SER A 353 -15.27 11.14 -9.30
CA SER A 353 -15.73 10.46 -8.09
C SER A 353 -14.59 10.36 -7.09
N TYR A 354 -14.92 10.54 -5.82
CA TYR A 354 -13.98 10.63 -4.73
C TYR A 354 -14.33 9.64 -3.63
N GLU A 355 -13.32 9.05 -3.00
CA GLU A 355 -13.55 8.21 -1.83
C GLU A 355 -14.05 9.04 -0.63
N ILE A 356 -15.10 8.53 0.01
CA ILE A 356 -15.59 8.96 1.33
C ILE A 356 -15.61 7.75 2.27
N PRO A 357 -15.80 7.93 3.59
CA PRO A 357 -15.92 6.79 4.50
C PRO A 357 -16.98 5.80 4.02
N TYR A 358 -16.55 4.56 3.77
CA TYR A 358 -17.38 3.44 3.31
C TYR A 358 -18.16 3.66 1.99
N GLY A 359 -17.76 4.62 1.16
CA GLY A 359 -18.48 4.91 -0.08
C GLY A 359 -17.68 5.76 -1.06
N SER A 360 -18.40 6.27 -2.06
CA SER A 360 -17.91 7.28 -2.97
C SER A 360 -18.95 8.37 -3.18
N ILE A 361 -18.47 9.53 -3.61
CA ILE A 361 -19.34 10.64 -4.00
C ILE A 361 -18.84 11.23 -5.32
N GLU A 362 -19.73 11.43 -6.27
CA GLU A 362 -19.48 12.30 -7.42
C GLU A 362 -19.75 13.74 -6.99
N ARG A 363 -18.82 14.65 -7.29
CA ARG A 363 -19.00 16.07 -7.00
C ARG A 363 -19.15 16.86 -8.28
N ASP A 364 -20.15 17.73 -8.29
CA ASP A 364 -20.34 18.70 -9.36
C ASP A 364 -19.15 19.66 -9.44
N GLN A 365 -18.86 20.12 -10.65
CA GLN A 365 -17.66 20.91 -10.95
C GLN A 365 -17.79 22.34 -10.43
N TYR A 366 -17.03 22.70 -9.40
CA TYR A 366 -16.88 24.09 -8.95
C TYR A 366 -15.46 24.59 -9.26
N GLN A 367 -15.26 25.05 -10.51
CA GLN A 367 -14.14 25.93 -10.94
C GLN A 367 -12.74 25.70 -10.30
N GLY A 368 -12.30 24.45 -10.14
CA GLY A 368 -10.98 24.15 -9.58
C GLY A 368 -10.84 24.30 -8.05
N GLU A 369 -11.95 24.44 -7.33
CA GLU A 369 -12.00 24.36 -5.86
C GLU A 369 -11.47 23.01 -5.36
N GLU A 370 -10.82 23.04 -4.20
CA GLU A 370 -10.28 21.85 -3.58
C GLU A 370 -11.37 21.13 -2.77
N VAL A 371 -11.46 19.81 -2.97
CA VAL A 371 -12.37 18.91 -2.27
C VAL A 371 -11.59 17.81 -1.58
N VAL A 372 -12.18 17.30 -0.50
CA VAL A 372 -11.59 16.21 0.28
C VAL A 372 -11.92 14.86 -0.35
N ALA A 373 -10.91 14.03 -0.52
CA ALA A 373 -11.05 12.60 -0.80
C ALA A 373 -10.10 11.81 0.12
N LEU A 374 -10.42 10.54 0.38
CA LEU A 374 -9.54 9.68 1.16
C LEU A 374 -8.39 9.15 0.29
N ARG A 375 -8.40 7.86 -0.07
CA ARG A 375 -7.26 7.19 -0.70
C ARG A 375 -7.29 7.19 -2.22
N TRP A 376 -8.41 7.62 -2.82
CA TRP A 376 -8.54 7.64 -4.27
C TRP A 376 -9.48 8.73 -4.80
N ALA A 377 -9.18 9.15 -6.02
CA ALA A 377 -10.03 9.96 -6.89
C ALA A 377 -10.01 9.36 -8.30
N ASN A 378 -11.18 9.18 -8.90
CA ASN A 378 -11.30 8.70 -10.28
C ASN A 378 -11.86 9.79 -11.16
N VAL A 379 -11.23 10.03 -12.31
CA VAL A 379 -11.78 10.91 -13.35
C VAL A 379 -12.29 10.08 -14.50
N GLY A 380 -13.60 10.05 -14.70
CA GLY A 380 -14.26 9.46 -15.86
C GLY A 380 -14.61 10.50 -16.92
N GLY A 381 -14.75 10.08 -18.17
CA GLY A 381 -15.24 10.94 -19.26
C GLY A 381 -15.28 10.19 -20.58
N ILE A 382 -15.38 10.94 -21.69
CA ILE A 382 -15.35 10.38 -23.04
C ILE A 382 -14.00 10.71 -23.68
N LEU A 383 -13.30 9.70 -24.20
CA LEU A 383 -12.04 9.90 -24.93
C LEU A 383 -12.26 10.76 -26.18
N ARG A 384 -11.44 11.80 -26.35
CA ARG A 384 -11.52 12.71 -27.51
C ARG A 384 -11.42 11.98 -28.85
N ASP A 385 -10.49 11.04 -28.96
CA ASP A 385 -10.18 10.40 -30.25
C ASP A 385 -11.12 9.24 -30.58
N SER A 386 -11.43 8.39 -29.60
CA SER A 386 -12.22 7.16 -29.82
C SER A 386 -13.71 7.31 -29.53
N GLN A 387 -14.12 8.41 -28.86
CA GLN A 387 -15.50 8.62 -28.41
C GLN A 387 -16.04 7.52 -27.48
N GLN A 388 -15.15 6.78 -26.80
CA GLN A 388 -15.52 5.74 -25.85
C GLN A 388 -15.46 6.28 -24.41
N PRO A 389 -16.36 5.81 -23.52
CA PRO A 389 -16.21 6.02 -22.08
C PRO A 389 -14.87 5.46 -21.60
N ALA A 390 -14.19 6.22 -20.74
CA ALA A 390 -12.95 5.82 -20.12
C ALA A 390 -12.78 6.55 -18.78
N GLY A 391 -11.83 6.07 -17.98
CA GLY A 391 -11.44 6.75 -16.76
C GLY A 391 -9.97 6.58 -16.43
N CYS A 392 -9.53 7.38 -15.48
CA CYS A 392 -8.22 7.24 -14.88
C CYS A 392 -8.33 7.44 -13.36
N LEU A 393 -7.92 6.40 -12.63
CA LEU A 393 -7.90 6.38 -11.18
C LEU A 393 -6.54 6.90 -10.69
N VAL A 394 -6.59 7.81 -9.72
CA VAL A 394 -5.45 8.24 -8.93
C VAL A 394 -5.60 7.70 -7.52
N LEU A 395 -4.68 6.82 -7.11
CA LEU A 395 -4.54 6.34 -5.74
C LEU A 395 -3.53 7.20 -4.99
N ASN A 396 -3.69 7.34 -3.68
CA ASN A 396 -2.72 7.98 -2.80
C ASN A 396 -2.62 7.26 -1.44
N ASP A 397 -1.56 7.53 -0.69
CA ASP A 397 -1.35 7.02 0.66
C ASP A 397 -1.58 8.04 1.79
N CYS A 398 -1.43 9.33 1.50
CA CYS A 398 -1.45 10.36 2.54
C CYS A 398 -1.98 11.74 2.09
N LYS A 399 -2.63 11.85 0.93
CA LYS A 399 -3.05 13.15 0.38
C LYS A 399 -4.55 13.24 0.19
N TYR A 400 -5.13 14.30 0.75
CA TYR A 400 -6.59 14.44 0.85
C TYR A 400 -7.16 15.61 0.04
N GLY A 401 -6.33 16.62 -0.32
CA GLY A 401 -6.73 17.77 -1.12
C GLY A 401 -6.66 17.49 -2.62
N HIS A 402 -7.82 17.50 -3.28
CA HIS A 402 -7.95 17.22 -4.71
C HIS A 402 -8.75 18.32 -5.41
N SER A 403 -8.43 18.67 -6.64
CA SER A 403 -9.32 19.50 -7.46
C SER A 403 -9.38 19.00 -8.89
N LEU A 404 -10.55 19.08 -9.51
CA LEU A 404 -10.72 18.81 -10.94
C LEU A 404 -11.02 20.14 -11.64
N ASP A 405 -10.14 20.53 -12.55
CA ASP A 405 -10.36 21.66 -13.45
C ASP A 405 -10.42 21.14 -14.88
N ASN A 406 -11.61 21.19 -15.48
CA ASN A 406 -11.92 20.58 -16.78
C ASN A 406 -11.58 19.09 -16.85
N ASN A 407 -10.40 18.76 -17.38
CA ASN A 407 -9.86 17.41 -17.56
C ASN A 407 -8.54 17.20 -16.81
N VAL A 408 -8.16 18.13 -15.94
CA VAL A 408 -6.92 18.10 -15.17
C VAL A 408 -7.25 17.86 -13.71
N LEU A 409 -7.00 16.65 -13.23
CA LEU A 409 -7.01 16.37 -11.79
C LEU A 409 -5.73 16.91 -11.18
N LYS A 410 -5.85 17.58 -10.04
CA LYS A 410 -4.71 18.08 -9.27
C LYS A 410 -4.77 17.49 -7.87
N VAL A 411 -3.62 17.10 -7.36
CA VAL A 411 -3.45 16.65 -5.96
C VAL A 411 -2.48 17.60 -5.29
N THR A 412 -2.89 18.17 -4.15
CA THR A 412 -2.04 19.03 -3.34
C THR A 412 -1.05 18.16 -2.56
N LEU A 413 0.25 18.37 -2.80
CA LEU A 413 1.32 17.63 -2.15
C LEU A 413 1.73 18.29 -0.83
N ILE A 414 2.02 19.59 -0.88
CA ILE A 414 2.43 20.40 0.28
C ILE A 414 1.79 21.79 0.15
N ARG A 415 1.33 22.35 1.27
CA ARG A 415 0.87 23.75 1.40
C ARG A 415 1.39 24.31 2.72
N SER A 416 2.33 25.26 2.68
CA SER A 416 3.00 25.77 3.87
C SER A 416 2.33 27.02 4.45
N SER A 417 1.09 26.89 4.91
CA SER A 417 0.32 27.99 5.53
C SER A 417 0.90 28.39 6.89
N PHE A 418 1.40 29.62 6.99
CA PHE A 418 2.23 30.07 8.12
C PHE A 418 1.46 30.58 9.36
N TYR A 419 0.14 30.39 9.42
CA TYR A 419 -0.67 30.70 10.60
C TYR A 419 -1.65 29.54 10.89
N PRO A 420 -1.64 28.99 12.12
CA PRO A 420 -0.94 29.48 13.32
C PRO A 420 0.50 28.94 13.51
N ASP A 421 0.95 28.00 12.68
CA ASP A 421 2.33 27.49 12.68
C ASP A 421 3.20 28.30 11.69
N PRO A 422 4.27 28.98 12.12
CA PRO A 422 5.15 29.75 11.21
C PRO A 422 6.12 28.90 10.37
N TYR A 423 6.31 27.62 10.68
CA TYR A 423 7.27 26.73 9.99
C TYR A 423 6.63 25.41 9.52
N PRO A 424 5.43 25.44 8.92
CA PRO A 424 4.70 24.23 8.57
C PRO A 424 5.43 23.49 7.45
N GLU A 425 5.32 22.16 7.44
CA GLU A 425 5.79 21.31 6.34
C GLU A 425 7.30 21.40 6.03
N MET A 426 8.12 22.06 6.85
CA MET A 426 9.57 22.08 6.63
C MET A 426 10.19 20.70 6.84
N GLY A 427 11.02 20.27 5.89
CA GLY A 427 11.81 19.05 6.00
C GLY A 427 11.47 18.01 4.93
N LYS A 428 11.65 16.74 5.29
CA LYS A 428 11.57 15.63 4.35
C LYS A 428 10.19 15.01 4.34
N HIS A 429 9.64 14.86 3.14
CA HIS A 429 8.35 14.24 2.90
C HIS A 429 8.45 13.16 1.84
N THR A 430 7.64 12.13 1.99
CA THR A 430 7.45 11.09 0.96
C THR A 430 5.96 10.91 0.74
N VAL A 431 5.55 10.89 -0.51
CA VAL A 431 4.16 10.67 -0.93
C VAL A 431 4.15 9.58 -1.98
N ARG A 432 3.22 8.62 -1.89
CA ARG A 432 3.02 7.63 -2.94
C ARG A 432 1.69 7.89 -3.62
N LEU A 433 1.74 7.97 -4.95
CA LEU A 433 0.58 8.05 -5.81
C LEU A 433 0.61 6.89 -6.81
N ALA A 434 -0.52 6.49 -7.36
CA ALA A 434 -0.55 5.60 -8.51
C ALA A 434 -1.57 6.04 -9.53
N LEU A 435 -1.24 5.86 -10.81
CA LEU A 435 -2.06 6.28 -11.94
C LEU A 435 -2.49 5.05 -12.76
N MET A 436 -3.80 4.77 -12.78
CA MET A 436 -4.37 3.60 -13.44
C MET A 436 -5.36 4.00 -14.54
N PRO A 437 -5.01 3.88 -15.84
CA PRO A 437 -5.96 4.09 -16.93
C PRO A 437 -6.88 2.88 -17.13
N HIS A 438 -8.18 3.11 -17.35
CA HIS A 438 -9.14 2.04 -17.61
C HIS A 438 -10.22 2.43 -18.63
N LEU A 439 -10.58 1.48 -19.51
CA LEU A 439 -11.76 1.59 -20.39
C LEU A 439 -13.00 0.92 -19.80
N GLN A 440 -12.79 -0.15 -19.02
CA GLN A 440 -13.89 -0.90 -18.45
C GLN A 440 -14.55 -0.05 -17.37
N GLU A 441 -15.86 -0.22 -17.20
CA GLU A 441 -16.57 0.29 -16.04
C GLU A 441 -15.96 -0.39 -14.81
N ILE A 442 -15.26 0.41 -14.01
CA ILE A 442 -14.71 -0.02 -12.73
C ILE A 442 -15.64 0.55 -11.66
N THR A 443 -16.04 -0.32 -10.75
CA THR A 443 -17.03 0.00 -9.72
C THR A 443 -16.35 0.58 -8.47
N THR A 444 -17.15 1.18 -7.58
CA THR A 444 -16.66 1.70 -6.30
C THR A 444 -15.95 0.63 -5.47
N LYS A 445 -16.43 -0.63 -5.45
CA LYS A 445 -15.77 -1.71 -4.70
C LYS A 445 -14.36 -2.00 -5.22
N ASP A 446 -14.16 -1.93 -6.54
CA ASP A 446 -12.88 -2.24 -7.17
C ASP A 446 -11.86 -1.14 -6.85
N PHE A 447 -12.27 0.13 -6.86
CA PHE A 447 -11.44 1.24 -6.40
C PHE A 447 -11.06 1.12 -4.93
N MET A 448 -12.00 0.76 -4.05
CA MET A 448 -11.71 0.51 -2.64
C MET A 448 -10.73 -0.65 -2.42
N LYS A 449 -10.84 -1.73 -3.21
CA LYS A 449 -9.91 -2.86 -3.16
C LYS A 449 -8.51 -2.44 -3.59
N LEU A 450 -8.39 -1.77 -4.74
CA LEU A 450 -7.11 -1.25 -5.25
C LEU A 450 -6.46 -0.25 -4.27
N ALA A 451 -7.24 0.67 -3.70
CA ALA A 451 -6.75 1.61 -2.70
C ALA A 451 -6.29 0.90 -1.42
N SER A 452 -7.00 -0.16 -1.00
CA SER A 452 -6.60 -0.97 0.17
C SER A 452 -5.34 -1.78 -0.12
N GLU A 453 -5.19 -2.36 -1.31
CA GLU A 453 -3.97 -3.05 -1.73
C GLU A 453 -2.76 -2.10 -1.79
N PHE A 454 -2.95 -0.87 -2.28
CA PHE A 454 -1.89 0.12 -2.35
C PHE A 454 -1.39 0.58 -0.97
N ASN A 455 -2.30 0.64 0.00
CA ASN A 455 -2.05 1.12 1.37
C ASN A 455 -1.75 0.00 2.39
N HIS A 456 -2.03 -1.25 2.06
CA HIS A 456 -1.82 -2.40 2.94
C HIS A 456 -1.05 -3.50 2.20
N SER A 457 0.27 -3.39 2.26
CA SER A 457 1.21 -4.37 1.72
C SER A 457 1.15 -5.72 2.45
N LEU A 458 1.50 -6.78 1.72
CA LEU A 458 1.79 -8.08 2.33
C LEU A 458 2.85 -7.97 3.43
N LYS A 459 2.63 -8.65 4.56
CA LYS A 459 3.53 -8.61 5.71
C LYS A 459 4.42 -9.84 5.76
N VAL A 460 5.73 -9.63 5.86
CA VAL A 460 6.72 -10.72 5.83
C VAL A 460 7.36 -10.89 7.20
N VAL A 461 7.41 -12.13 7.67
CA VAL A 461 8.10 -12.50 8.91
C VAL A 461 8.98 -13.71 8.67
N ASN A 462 10.19 -13.70 9.24
CA ASN A 462 11.08 -14.86 9.20
C ASN A 462 10.53 -16.03 10.03
N THR A 463 10.83 -17.26 9.62
CA THR A 463 10.69 -18.44 10.47
C THR A 463 11.77 -19.49 10.14
N ASP A 464 11.88 -20.50 11.00
CA ASP A 464 12.78 -21.64 10.79
C ASP A 464 12.07 -22.80 10.06
N ILE A 465 12.84 -23.85 9.76
CA ILE A 465 12.28 -25.13 9.32
C ILE A 465 11.98 -25.97 10.55
N HIS A 466 10.69 -26.18 10.83
CA HIS A 466 10.23 -26.89 12.01
C HIS A 466 8.88 -27.57 11.76
N ASP A 467 8.57 -28.56 12.61
CA ASP A 467 7.22 -29.11 12.68
C ASP A 467 6.28 -28.08 13.33
N GLY A 468 4.99 -28.18 13.03
CA GLY A 468 3.97 -27.28 13.56
C GLY A 468 2.57 -27.87 13.42
N GLY A 469 1.59 -27.25 14.08
CA GLY A 469 0.20 -27.68 14.04
C GLY A 469 -0.63 -27.02 12.93
N LEU A 470 -0.14 -25.90 12.37
CA LEU A 470 -0.80 -25.17 11.28
C LEU A 470 -0.22 -25.57 9.92
N PRO A 471 -1.00 -25.50 8.82
CA PRO A 471 -0.51 -25.83 7.49
C PRO A 471 0.50 -24.78 6.97
N ALA A 472 1.36 -25.18 6.03
CA ALA A 472 2.36 -24.32 5.38
C ALA A 472 1.75 -23.18 4.53
N VAL A 473 0.49 -23.31 4.16
CA VAL A 473 -0.31 -22.31 3.45
C VAL A 473 -1.74 -22.41 3.94
N THR A 474 -2.41 -21.28 4.07
CA THR A 474 -3.85 -21.26 4.37
C THR A 474 -4.67 -21.11 3.11
N GLU A 475 -5.79 -21.82 3.07
CA GLU A 475 -6.93 -21.43 2.24
C GLU A 475 -7.55 -20.12 2.76
N ASN A 476 -8.63 -19.64 2.13
CA ASN A 476 -9.36 -18.46 2.60
C ASN A 476 -9.79 -18.62 4.07
N LEU A 477 -9.31 -17.74 4.95
CA LEU A 477 -9.71 -17.77 6.37
C LEU A 477 -11.15 -17.28 6.54
N ILE A 478 -11.52 -16.25 5.78
CA ILE A 478 -12.86 -15.70 5.71
C ILE A 478 -13.19 -15.50 4.23
N SER A 479 -14.30 -16.10 3.79
CA SER A 479 -14.83 -15.90 2.44
C SER A 479 -16.15 -15.14 2.55
N ILE A 480 -16.32 -14.13 1.69
CA ILE A 480 -17.51 -13.28 1.65
C ILE A 480 -18.01 -13.22 0.21
N GLN A 481 -19.31 -13.41 0.02
CA GLN A 481 -19.99 -13.26 -1.25
C GLN A 481 -21.30 -12.50 -1.07
N PRO A 482 -21.73 -11.68 -2.04
CA PRO A 482 -21.02 -11.30 -3.26
C PRO A 482 -19.84 -10.35 -3.00
N ASP A 483 -19.06 -10.07 -4.03
CA ASP A 483 -17.75 -9.42 -3.92
C ASP A 483 -17.80 -7.89 -3.68
N ASN A 484 -18.99 -7.29 -3.78
CA ASN A 484 -19.30 -5.90 -3.39
C ASN A 484 -19.46 -5.71 -1.89
N VAL A 485 -19.48 -6.79 -1.10
CA VAL A 485 -19.44 -6.73 0.35
C VAL A 485 -17.98 -6.75 0.83
N ILE A 486 -17.58 -5.71 1.56
CA ILE A 486 -16.20 -5.53 2.03
C ILE A 486 -16.16 -5.73 3.55
N LEU A 487 -15.24 -6.57 4.03
CA LEU A 487 -14.94 -6.66 5.46
C LEU A 487 -14.00 -5.52 5.86
N THR A 488 -14.47 -4.65 6.74
CA THR A 488 -13.72 -3.47 7.20
C THR A 488 -13.11 -3.67 8.57
N SER A 489 -13.62 -4.62 9.37
CA SER A 489 -13.06 -4.92 10.68
C SER A 489 -13.28 -6.37 11.08
N ILE A 490 -12.22 -6.97 11.63
CA ILE A 490 -12.23 -8.24 12.35
C ILE A 490 -11.55 -8.01 13.70
N LYS A 491 -12.24 -8.30 14.79
CA LYS A 491 -11.66 -8.17 16.14
C LYS A 491 -12.34 -9.06 17.16
N LYS A 492 -11.73 -9.21 18.34
CA LYS A 492 -12.43 -9.72 19.52
C LYS A 492 -13.40 -8.65 20.02
N ALA A 493 -14.56 -9.07 20.51
CA ALA A 493 -15.49 -8.20 21.22
C ALA A 493 -14.83 -7.56 22.45
N GLU A 494 -15.33 -6.40 22.89
CA GLU A 494 -14.78 -5.72 24.06
C GLU A 494 -15.13 -6.43 25.37
N ASP A 495 -16.39 -6.85 25.50
CA ASP A 495 -16.94 -7.37 26.76
C ASP A 495 -16.88 -8.91 26.90
N ASP A 496 -16.51 -9.64 25.85
CA ASP A 496 -16.53 -11.10 25.85
C ASP A 496 -15.56 -11.75 24.83
N ASP A 497 -15.57 -13.08 24.75
CA ASP A 497 -14.70 -13.87 23.86
C ASP A 497 -15.24 -14.07 22.44
N ASN A 498 -16.29 -13.36 22.05
CA ASN A 498 -16.88 -13.49 20.72
C ASN A 498 -16.08 -12.72 19.66
N LEU A 499 -16.19 -13.16 18.42
CA LEU A 499 -15.60 -12.52 17.25
C LEU A 499 -16.56 -11.47 16.69
N ILE A 500 -16.05 -10.28 16.37
CA ILE A 500 -16.77 -9.20 15.68
C ILE A 500 -16.31 -9.14 14.23
N LEU A 501 -17.27 -9.13 13.31
CA LEU A 501 -17.04 -8.81 11.90
C LEU A 501 -17.91 -7.60 11.51
N ARG A 502 -17.31 -6.62 10.84
CA ARG A 502 -18.02 -5.46 10.28
C ARG A 502 -17.93 -5.44 8.77
N LEU A 503 -19.09 -5.51 8.13
CA LEU A 503 -19.27 -5.60 6.70
C LEU A 503 -19.91 -4.31 6.19
N ILE A 504 -19.50 -3.88 5.00
CA ILE A 504 -20.14 -2.78 4.28
C ILE A 504 -20.58 -3.25 2.90
N GLU A 505 -21.62 -2.63 2.37
CA GLU A 505 -22.03 -2.76 0.98
C GLU A 505 -21.57 -1.51 0.22
N ALA A 506 -20.72 -1.69 -0.80
CA ALA A 506 -19.96 -0.61 -1.42
C ALA A 506 -20.59 -0.01 -2.70
N GLU A 507 -21.68 -0.57 -3.21
CA GLU A 507 -22.23 -0.25 -4.55
C GLU A 507 -23.68 0.25 -4.54
N GLY A 508 -24.32 0.35 -3.38
CA GLY A 508 -25.71 0.80 -3.26
C GLY A 508 -26.74 -0.27 -3.59
N ILE A 509 -26.36 -1.56 -3.48
CA ILE A 509 -27.21 -2.69 -3.82
C ILE A 509 -27.43 -3.52 -2.55
N ALA A 510 -28.63 -3.43 -1.97
CA ALA A 510 -29.01 -4.24 -0.82
C ALA A 510 -28.84 -5.74 -1.11
N VAL A 511 -28.25 -6.47 -0.17
CA VAL A 511 -27.77 -7.83 -0.44
C VAL A 511 -27.86 -8.73 0.78
N SER A 512 -28.07 -10.04 0.55
CA SER A 512 -27.88 -11.08 1.57
C SER A 512 -26.49 -11.69 1.42
N ALA A 513 -25.54 -11.24 2.24
CA ALA A 513 -24.15 -11.63 2.18
C ALA A 513 -23.94 -13.01 2.79
N GLN A 514 -23.25 -13.90 2.08
CA GLN A 514 -22.79 -15.20 2.55
C GLN A 514 -21.37 -15.07 3.11
N VAL A 515 -21.20 -15.40 4.39
CA VAL A 515 -19.90 -15.37 5.06
C VAL A 515 -19.54 -16.77 5.53
N SER A 516 -18.33 -17.23 5.22
CA SER A 516 -17.80 -18.53 5.66
C SER A 516 -16.50 -18.32 6.41
N LEU A 517 -16.37 -18.98 7.58
CA LEU A 517 -15.17 -18.96 8.41
C LEU A 517 -14.46 -20.31 8.33
N ASN A 518 -13.15 -20.30 8.12
CA ASN A 518 -12.36 -21.53 8.12
C ASN A 518 -12.50 -22.27 9.49
N PRO A 519 -13.09 -23.49 9.53
CA PRO A 519 -13.36 -24.19 10.77
C PRO A 519 -12.10 -24.73 11.46
N GLU A 520 -11.00 -24.92 10.74
CA GLU A 520 -9.71 -25.34 11.31
C GLU A 520 -9.11 -24.23 12.17
N VAL A 521 -9.29 -22.97 11.75
CA VAL A 521 -8.75 -21.80 12.43
C VAL A 521 -9.71 -21.23 13.48
N PHE A 522 -10.98 -21.03 13.12
CA PHE A 522 -11.97 -20.38 14.01
C PHE A 522 -12.73 -21.36 14.91
N GLY A 523 -12.64 -22.67 14.66
CA GLY A 523 -13.51 -23.65 15.32
C GLY A 523 -14.95 -23.58 14.80
N LYS A 524 -15.91 -24.08 15.58
CA LYS A 524 -17.33 -24.16 15.15
C LYS A 524 -18.16 -22.96 15.59
N ILE A 525 -18.96 -22.39 14.71
CA ILE A 525 -19.96 -21.37 15.08
C ILE A 525 -21.01 -22.00 16.02
N LYS A 526 -21.22 -21.39 17.20
CA LYS A 526 -22.29 -21.79 18.15
C LYS A 526 -23.52 -20.91 18.02
N LYS A 527 -23.29 -19.59 17.96
CA LYS A 527 -24.33 -18.57 17.96
C LYS A 527 -23.81 -17.36 17.21
N ILE A 528 -24.71 -16.66 16.55
CA ILE A 528 -24.43 -15.41 15.88
C ILE A 528 -25.61 -14.46 16.13
N PHE A 529 -25.35 -13.17 16.17
CA PHE A 529 -26.36 -12.13 16.23
C PHE A 529 -25.81 -10.83 15.64
N GLU A 530 -26.70 -10.02 15.09
CA GLU A 530 -26.34 -8.67 14.67
C GLU A 530 -26.18 -7.76 15.87
N THR A 531 -25.32 -6.77 15.70
CA THR A 531 -25.11 -5.71 16.66
C THR A 531 -25.12 -4.36 15.98
N ASP A 532 -25.35 -3.33 16.78
CA ASP A 532 -24.98 -1.98 16.37
C ASP A 532 -23.43 -1.79 16.38
N LEU A 533 -22.98 -0.57 16.08
CA LEU A 533 -21.57 -0.23 16.05
C LEU A 533 -20.86 -0.34 17.41
N LEU A 534 -21.63 -0.36 18.51
CA LEU A 534 -21.16 -0.49 19.89
C LEU A 534 -21.27 -1.96 20.40
N GLU A 535 -21.43 -2.92 19.48
CA GLU A 535 -21.51 -4.36 19.80
C GLU A 535 -22.74 -4.78 20.62
N ARG A 536 -23.74 -3.90 20.72
CA ARG A 536 -25.00 -4.19 21.43
C ARG A 536 -25.94 -4.93 20.50
N ALA A 537 -26.51 -6.04 20.98
CA ALA A 537 -27.37 -6.88 20.16
C ALA A 537 -28.59 -6.09 19.64
N VAL A 538 -28.89 -6.28 18.36
CA VAL A 538 -30.07 -5.72 17.69
C VAL A 538 -30.89 -6.84 17.06
N SER A 539 -32.16 -6.56 16.75
CA SER A 539 -32.94 -7.43 15.87
C SER A 539 -32.31 -7.40 14.48
N GLY A 540 -31.96 -8.57 13.96
CA GLY A 540 -31.28 -8.72 12.68
C GLY A 540 -31.80 -9.93 11.89
N SER A 541 -31.37 -10.04 10.65
CA SER A 541 -31.68 -11.12 9.72
C SER A 541 -30.59 -12.20 9.61
N VAL A 542 -29.57 -12.16 10.47
CA VAL A 542 -28.53 -13.20 10.45
C VAL A 542 -29.10 -14.60 10.64
N MET A 543 -28.73 -15.51 9.74
CA MET A 543 -29.07 -16.93 9.80
C MET A 543 -27.81 -17.79 9.67
N ILE A 544 -27.64 -18.76 10.57
CA ILE A 544 -26.59 -19.78 10.45
C ILE A 544 -27.02 -20.76 9.36
N ASN A 545 -26.13 -21.02 8.42
CA ASN A 545 -26.34 -21.99 7.34
C ASN A 545 -25.75 -23.35 7.72
N THR A 546 -25.27 -24.12 6.73
CA THR A 546 -24.57 -25.38 6.97
C THR A 546 -23.09 -25.15 7.29
N GLY A 547 -22.56 -25.95 8.21
CA GLY A 547 -21.14 -25.89 8.58
C GLY A 547 -20.79 -24.62 9.35
N ASN A 548 -19.78 -23.90 8.86
CA ASN A 548 -19.18 -22.74 9.50
C ASN A 548 -19.46 -21.45 8.70
N SER A 549 -20.68 -21.36 8.19
CA SER A 549 -21.16 -20.29 7.32
C SER A 549 -22.48 -19.69 7.81
N PHE A 550 -22.74 -18.45 7.44
CA PHE A 550 -23.97 -17.73 7.77
C PHE A 550 -24.32 -16.73 6.67
N SER A 551 -25.60 -16.36 6.62
CA SER A 551 -26.10 -15.25 5.81
C SER A 551 -26.42 -14.05 6.69
N VAL A 552 -26.23 -12.85 6.17
CA VAL A 552 -26.61 -11.59 6.83
C VAL A 552 -27.07 -10.59 5.78
N ASP A 553 -28.19 -9.92 6.01
CA ASP A 553 -28.61 -8.85 5.09
C ASP A 553 -27.86 -7.56 5.39
N ILE A 554 -27.47 -6.88 4.31
CA ILE A 554 -26.78 -5.60 4.36
C ILE A 554 -27.58 -4.65 3.46
N PRO A 555 -28.12 -3.55 4.01
CA PRO A 555 -28.79 -2.53 3.23
C PRO A 555 -27.87 -1.94 2.14
N ALA A 556 -28.45 -1.33 1.11
CA ALA A 556 -27.70 -0.53 0.13
C ALA A 556 -26.88 0.55 0.84
N TYR A 557 -25.58 0.65 0.57
CA TYR A 557 -24.64 1.51 1.29
C TYR A 557 -24.63 1.28 2.82
N GLY A 558 -25.10 0.11 3.25
CA GLY A 558 -25.31 -0.23 4.65
C GLY A 558 -24.03 -0.73 5.31
N ILE A 559 -24.01 -0.60 6.64
CA ILE A 559 -22.99 -1.18 7.52
C ILE A 559 -23.69 -2.20 8.41
N THR A 560 -23.24 -3.45 8.38
CA THR A 560 -23.75 -4.50 9.28
C THR A 560 -22.61 -5.05 10.13
N THR A 561 -22.84 -5.16 11.44
CA THR A 561 -21.89 -5.75 12.38
C THR A 561 -22.49 -7.04 12.95
N VAL A 562 -21.71 -8.12 12.95
CA VAL A 562 -22.12 -9.41 13.53
C VAL A 562 -21.17 -9.84 14.64
N LYS A 563 -21.74 -10.39 15.72
CA LYS A 563 -21.02 -10.97 16.86
C LYS A 563 -21.20 -12.48 16.85
N ILE A 564 -20.09 -13.21 16.85
CA ILE A 564 -20.02 -14.65 16.58
C ILE A 564 -19.40 -15.36 17.78
N ALA A 565 -20.19 -16.22 18.42
CA ALA A 565 -19.72 -17.10 19.48
C ALA A 565 -19.15 -18.39 18.90
N LEU A 566 -17.87 -18.64 19.16
CA LEU A 566 -17.14 -19.79 18.62
C LEU A 566 -16.97 -20.91 19.67
N LYS A 567 -16.98 -22.16 19.21
CA LYS A 567 -16.51 -23.34 19.95
C LYS A 567 -15.12 -23.69 19.43
N LYS A 568 -14.08 -23.43 20.23
CA LYS A 568 -12.73 -23.88 19.90
C LYS A 568 -12.70 -25.39 19.68
N ASN A 569 -12.01 -25.84 18.63
CA ASN A 569 -11.65 -27.23 18.48
C ASN A 569 -10.64 -27.58 19.60
N LYS A 570 -10.75 -28.80 20.14
CA LYS A 570 -9.89 -29.26 21.24
C LYS A 570 -8.43 -29.32 20.83
#